data_AF-A0A259DNP3-F1
#
_entry.id   AF-A0A259DNP3-F1
#
_cell.length_a   1.000
_cell.length_b   1.000
_cell.length_c   1.000
_cell.angle_alpha   90.00
_cell.angle_beta   90.00
_cell.angle_gamma   90.00
#
_symmetry.space_group_name_H-M   'P 1'
#
loop_
_entity.id
_entity.type
_entity.pdbx_description
1 polymer ?
#
loop_
_entity_poly.entity_id
_entity_poly.type
_entity_poly.pdbx_seq_one_letter_code
_entity_poly.pdbx_strand_id
1 'polypeptide(L)'
;KTRGSNFFCASLFNFKAVALLSVAHAQAATATTYCSWYDASGVKNFPKGNNNNALGDAQDTAIVYVADGNGTYAGCGKTGSANLFSRTTHNGQNCGVADQNGLVYEFNPGLTSNGTDYFLLNTSVAMKSVTGSNTLATDLWGATGYAAMYTNIGTTYGPLWATGANRSFNMGSATQVLSEATSGTAWAIAGAGIPLATGIGGTNVFGNDTIYDYKPNEMAPLSGGGWNNSSVAGGWCLNLSGNRSTSSSTFGFRSALYL
;
A
#
# COMPACT_ATOMS: atom_id res chain seq x y z
N LYS A 1 -8.76 -4.99 26.45
CA LYS A 1 -7.92 -6.19 26.14
C LYS A 1 -6.86 -5.73 25.14
N THR A 2 -5.59 -5.66 25.51
CA THR A 2 -4.52 -5.36 24.55
C THR A 2 -4.31 -6.60 23.68
N ARG A 3 -3.98 -6.43 22.39
CA ARG A 3 -3.80 -7.56 21.47
C ARG A 3 -2.59 -8.44 21.85
N GLY A 4 -1.71 -7.96 22.74
CA GLY A 4 -0.48 -8.62 23.17
C GLY A 4 0.76 -7.89 22.65
N SER A 5 1.91 -8.07 23.29
CA SER A 5 3.18 -7.38 22.95
C SER A 5 3.83 -7.86 21.65
N ASN A 6 3.26 -8.89 21.01
CA ASN A 6 3.77 -9.42 19.75
C ASN A 6 3.11 -8.79 18.51
N PHE A 7 1.99 -8.08 18.68
CA PHE A 7 1.33 -7.39 17.57
C PHE A 7 2.01 -6.06 17.27
N PHE A 8 2.10 -5.73 15.99
CA PHE A 8 2.69 -4.49 15.48
C PHE A 8 1.84 -3.90 14.34
N CYS A 9 2.14 -2.66 13.95
CA CYS A 9 1.56 -2.06 12.75
C CYS A 9 2.15 -2.72 11.49
N ALA A 10 1.31 -3.22 10.58
CA ALA A 10 1.74 -3.88 9.36
C ALA A 10 2.72 -3.00 8.57
N SER A 11 3.89 -3.55 8.24
CA SER A 11 4.91 -2.80 7.49
C SER A 11 4.50 -2.62 6.03
N LEU A 12 5.17 -1.70 5.35
CA LEU A 12 5.02 -1.50 3.90
C LEU A 12 5.31 -2.80 3.15
N PHE A 13 6.31 -3.56 3.59
CA PHE A 13 6.65 -4.87 3.02
C PHE A 13 5.52 -5.88 3.19
N ASN A 14 4.82 -5.89 4.34
CA ASN A 14 3.67 -6.76 4.53
C ASN A 14 2.53 -6.39 3.56
N PHE A 15 2.21 -5.10 3.43
CA PHE A 15 1.14 -4.65 2.54
C PHE A 15 1.46 -4.97 1.08
N LYS A 16 2.69 -4.66 0.63
CA LYS A 16 3.13 -4.86 -0.76
C LYS A 16 3.38 -6.32 -1.11
N ALA A 17 3.72 -7.18 -0.15
CA ALA A 17 3.73 -8.63 -0.39
C ALA A 17 2.35 -9.15 -0.80
N VAL A 18 1.28 -8.66 -0.15
CA VAL A 18 -0.09 -9.05 -0.50
C VAL A 18 -0.50 -8.48 -1.87
N ALA A 19 -0.07 -7.27 -2.21
CA ALA A 19 -0.27 -6.70 -3.55
C ALA A 19 0.47 -7.51 -4.64
N LEU A 20 1.72 -7.93 -4.37
CA LEU A 20 2.51 -8.77 -5.26
C LEU A 20 1.87 -10.14 -5.48
N LEU A 21 1.35 -10.77 -4.43
CA LEU A 21 0.59 -12.02 -4.54
C LEU A 21 -0.68 -11.85 -5.38
N SER A 22 -1.34 -10.69 -5.30
CA SER A 22 -2.50 -10.39 -6.16
C SER A 22 -2.12 -10.34 -7.63
N VAL A 23 -0.99 -9.73 -7.97
CA VAL A 23 -0.47 -9.69 -9.36
C VAL A 23 -0.10 -11.08 -9.86
N ALA A 24 0.60 -11.88 -9.04
CA ALA A 24 0.92 -13.26 -9.40
C ALA A 24 -0.35 -14.10 -9.63
N HIS A 25 -1.37 -13.94 -8.77
CA HIS A 25 -2.65 -14.62 -8.92
C HIS A 25 -3.41 -14.15 -10.16
N ALA A 26 -3.39 -12.86 -10.46
CA ALA A 26 -3.99 -12.27 -11.66
C ALA A 26 -3.40 -12.85 -12.95
N GLN A 27 -2.10 -13.09 -12.97
CA GLN A 27 -1.39 -13.67 -14.10
C GLN A 27 -1.63 -15.19 -14.25
N ALA A 28 -1.84 -15.90 -13.15
CA ALA A 28 -2.06 -17.35 -13.14
C ALA A 28 -3.53 -17.75 -13.34
N ALA A 29 -4.49 -16.89 -13.00
CA ALA A 29 -5.90 -17.19 -13.06
C ALA A 29 -6.42 -17.31 -14.51
N THR A 30 -7.26 -18.31 -14.75
CA THR A 30 -7.90 -18.57 -16.05
C THR A 30 -9.43 -18.57 -15.99
N ALA A 31 -10.01 -18.46 -14.80
CA ALA A 31 -11.45 -18.46 -14.55
C ALA A 31 -11.76 -17.90 -13.15
N THR A 32 -13.03 -17.66 -12.88
CA THR A 32 -13.51 -17.12 -11.59
C THR A 32 -13.51 -18.13 -10.44
N THR A 33 -13.28 -19.42 -10.71
CA THR A 33 -13.37 -20.51 -9.73
C THR A 33 -12.48 -20.29 -8.50
N TYR A 34 -11.23 -19.84 -8.71
CA TYR A 34 -10.27 -19.59 -7.63
C TYR A 34 -9.85 -18.11 -7.53
N CYS A 35 -10.49 -17.26 -8.34
CA CYS A 35 -10.18 -15.85 -8.44
C CYS A 35 -11.46 -15.09 -8.79
N SER A 36 -12.27 -14.73 -7.80
CA SER A 36 -13.61 -14.16 -8.05
C SER A 36 -13.61 -12.81 -8.81
N TRP A 37 -12.50 -12.08 -8.80
CA TRP A 37 -12.28 -10.84 -9.56
C TRP A 37 -11.62 -11.08 -10.92
N TYR A 38 -11.44 -12.34 -11.33
CA TYR A 38 -10.96 -12.68 -12.67
C TYR A 38 -11.87 -12.09 -13.76
N ASP A 39 -11.21 -11.54 -14.77
CA ASP A 39 -11.72 -10.89 -15.95
C ASP A 39 -10.90 -11.37 -17.15
N ALA A 40 -11.58 -12.01 -18.10
CA ALA A 40 -10.95 -12.59 -19.29
C ALA A 40 -10.29 -11.54 -20.19
N SER A 41 -10.68 -10.27 -20.09
CA SER A 41 -10.04 -9.19 -20.85
C SER A 41 -8.70 -8.73 -20.24
N GLY A 42 -8.38 -9.16 -19.01
CA GLY A 42 -7.17 -8.75 -18.29
C GLY A 42 -7.19 -7.29 -17.81
N VAL A 43 -8.30 -6.58 -17.98
CA VAL A 43 -8.43 -5.15 -17.66
C VAL A 43 -8.75 -4.95 -16.18
N LYS A 44 -9.44 -5.90 -15.54
CA LYS A 44 -9.90 -5.77 -14.15
C LYS A 44 -9.37 -6.89 -13.25
N ASN A 45 -8.25 -7.53 -13.60
CA ASN A 45 -7.64 -8.60 -12.84
C ASN A 45 -6.88 -8.11 -11.60
N PHE A 46 -7.60 -7.57 -10.63
CA PHE A 46 -7.07 -7.15 -9.33
C PHE A 46 -8.20 -7.02 -8.31
N PRO A 47 -7.89 -7.07 -6.99
CA PRO A 47 -8.87 -6.90 -5.93
C PRO A 47 -9.63 -5.58 -6.03
N LYS A 48 -10.95 -5.66 -5.86
CA LYS A 48 -11.84 -4.50 -5.78
C LYS A 48 -11.93 -3.98 -4.35
N GLY A 49 -12.58 -2.85 -4.14
CA GLY A 49 -12.92 -2.43 -2.79
C GLY A 49 -13.89 -1.26 -2.75
N ASN A 50 -13.80 -0.43 -1.72
CA ASN A 50 -14.65 0.75 -1.62
C ASN A 50 -13.79 1.97 -1.88
N ASN A 51 -13.92 2.54 -3.07
CA ASN A 51 -13.13 3.66 -3.56
C ASN A 51 -13.96 4.68 -4.37
N ASN A 52 -15.26 4.46 -4.60
CA ASN A 52 -16.08 5.30 -5.48
C ASN A 52 -16.84 6.45 -4.78
N ASN A 53 -16.58 6.70 -3.51
CA ASN A 53 -17.29 7.65 -2.64
C ASN A 53 -18.79 7.38 -2.50
N ALA A 54 -19.22 6.15 -2.71
CA ALA A 54 -20.62 5.73 -2.70
C ALA A 54 -20.77 4.27 -2.23
N LEU A 55 -19.94 3.84 -1.27
CA LEU A 55 -19.95 2.49 -0.69
C LEU A 55 -19.76 1.38 -1.74
N GLY A 56 -18.88 1.58 -2.71
CA GLY A 56 -18.62 0.60 -3.76
C GLY A 56 -17.31 0.83 -4.51
N ASP A 57 -17.11 0.03 -5.55
CA ASP A 57 -15.90 0.09 -6.38
C ASP A 57 -16.14 0.92 -7.65
N ALA A 58 -15.15 1.71 -8.05
CA ALA A 58 -15.20 2.55 -9.24
C ALA A 58 -15.05 1.74 -10.54
N GLN A 59 -14.50 0.53 -10.47
CA GLN A 59 -14.19 -0.35 -11.59
C GLN A 59 -15.05 -1.64 -11.57
N ASP A 60 -15.77 -1.93 -10.49
CA ASP A 60 -16.78 -3.00 -10.39
C ASP A 60 -18.04 -2.53 -9.66
N THR A 61 -19.05 -2.11 -10.43
CA THR A 61 -20.32 -1.56 -9.90
C THR A 61 -21.17 -2.60 -9.16
N ALA A 62 -20.82 -3.90 -9.20
CA ALA A 62 -21.51 -4.92 -8.43
C ALA A 62 -21.08 -4.95 -6.95
N ILE A 63 -19.96 -4.31 -6.61
CA ILE A 63 -19.45 -4.23 -5.24
C ILE A 63 -20.24 -3.18 -4.46
N VAL A 64 -20.82 -3.61 -3.34
CA VAL A 64 -21.54 -2.77 -2.40
C VAL A 64 -21.06 -3.07 -0.99
N TYR A 65 -20.72 -2.03 -0.24
CA TYR A 65 -20.33 -2.08 1.16
C TYR A 65 -21.49 -1.61 2.05
N VAL A 66 -21.52 -2.13 3.29
CA VAL A 66 -22.39 -1.58 4.33
C VAL A 66 -21.71 -0.34 4.91
N ALA A 67 -22.45 0.75 5.12
CA ALA A 67 -21.91 1.95 5.77
C ALA A 67 -21.33 1.63 7.16
N ASP A 68 -20.25 2.30 7.56
CA ASP A 68 -19.65 2.15 8.89
C ASP A 68 -20.51 2.77 10.01
N GLY A 69 -21.53 3.56 9.64
CA GLY A 69 -22.44 4.25 10.55
C GLY A 69 -22.06 5.70 10.86
N ASN A 70 -20.97 6.21 10.29
CA ASN A 70 -20.54 7.60 10.46
C ASN A 70 -21.35 8.54 9.55
N GLY A 71 -22.16 9.41 10.15
CA GLY A 71 -23.00 10.37 9.41
C GLY A 71 -22.23 11.46 8.65
N THR A 72 -20.97 11.73 9.00
CA THR A 72 -20.14 12.73 8.31
C THR A 72 -19.45 12.14 7.08
N TYR A 73 -19.07 10.86 7.14
CA TYR A 73 -18.30 10.17 6.09
C TYR A 73 -19.11 9.01 5.50
N ALA A 74 -20.27 9.32 4.92
CA ALA A 74 -21.21 8.32 4.41
C ALA A 74 -20.67 7.40 3.30
N GLY A 75 -19.57 7.79 2.63
CA GLY A 75 -18.88 6.96 1.64
C GLY A 75 -17.97 5.88 2.26
N CYS A 76 -17.68 5.97 3.56
CA CYS A 76 -16.85 5.01 4.27
C CYS A 76 -17.66 3.75 4.62
N GLY A 77 -17.19 2.62 4.11
CA GLY A 77 -17.78 1.32 4.38
C GLY A 77 -17.21 0.68 5.65
N LYS A 78 -17.97 -0.23 6.22
CA LYS A 78 -17.52 -1.10 7.30
C LYS A 78 -16.51 -2.11 6.74
N THR A 79 -15.35 -2.24 7.39
CA THR A 79 -14.30 -3.22 7.04
C THR A 79 -14.88 -4.62 6.84
N GLY A 80 -14.52 -5.27 5.73
CA GLY A 80 -14.94 -6.62 5.38
C GLY A 80 -16.43 -6.80 5.08
N SER A 81 -17.19 -5.72 4.84
CA SER A 81 -18.65 -5.79 4.67
C SER A 81 -19.15 -5.89 3.22
N ALA A 82 -18.25 -6.04 2.25
CA ALA A 82 -18.62 -6.14 0.85
C ALA A 82 -19.58 -7.32 0.60
N ASN A 83 -20.64 -7.07 -0.18
CA ASN A 83 -21.60 -8.09 -0.62
C ASN A 83 -20.93 -9.26 -1.38
N LEU A 84 -19.86 -8.97 -2.13
CA LEU A 84 -19.04 -9.92 -2.86
C LEU A 84 -17.63 -9.98 -2.26
N PHE A 85 -17.55 -10.38 -0.99
CA PHE A 85 -16.32 -10.34 -0.18
C PHE A 85 -15.09 -10.92 -0.90
N SER A 86 -15.20 -12.09 -1.52
CA SER A 86 -14.08 -12.71 -2.25
C SER A 86 -13.47 -11.78 -3.31
N ARG A 87 -14.26 -10.93 -3.99
CA ARG A 87 -13.77 -10.00 -5.02
C ARG A 87 -12.93 -8.86 -4.45
N THR A 88 -13.03 -8.60 -3.16
CA THR A 88 -12.25 -7.55 -2.48
C THR A 88 -11.01 -8.10 -1.79
N THR A 89 -10.75 -9.40 -1.91
CA THR A 89 -9.57 -10.05 -1.33
C THR A 89 -8.42 -10.21 -2.32
N HIS A 90 -7.19 -10.15 -1.81
CA HIS A 90 -5.96 -10.29 -2.61
C HIS A 90 -5.85 -11.58 -3.44
N ASN A 91 -6.47 -12.67 -2.98
CA ASN A 91 -6.43 -13.98 -3.64
C ASN A 91 -7.76 -14.36 -4.29
N GLY A 92 -8.73 -13.44 -4.31
CA GLY A 92 -10.03 -13.65 -4.93
C GLY A 92 -10.90 -14.69 -4.22
N GLN A 93 -10.61 -15.02 -2.96
CA GLN A 93 -11.29 -16.05 -2.17
C GLN A 93 -11.64 -15.54 -0.76
N ASN A 94 -12.64 -16.14 -0.11
CA ASN A 94 -13.09 -15.70 1.22
C ASN A 94 -12.04 -15.88 2.35
N CYS A 95 -10.94 -16.59 2.09
CA CYS A 95 -9.82 -16.73 3.03
C CYS A 95 -8.74 -15.64 2.87
N GLY A 96 -8.88 -14.75 1.88
CA GLY A 96 -7.87 -13.74 1.61
C GLY A 96 -7.94 -12.51 2.51
N VAL A 97 -6.85 -11.74 2.50
CA VAL A 97 -6.79 -10.37 3.03
C VAL A 97 -7.65 -9.44 2.16
N ALA A 98 -8.59 -8.74 2.77
CA ALA A 98 -9.49 -7.78 2.15
C ALA A 98 -9.12 -6.31 2.46
N ASP A 99 -9.82 -5.39 1.81
CA ASP A 99 -9.75 -3.93 2.02
C ASP A 99 -8.35 -3.37 1.77
N GLN A 100 -7.77 -3.72 0.63
CA GLN A 100 -6.50 -3.16 0.13
C GLN A 100 -6.69 -2.16 -1.02
N ASN A 101 -7.93 -1.91 -1.42
CA ASN A 101 -8.33 -0.97 -2.45
C ASN A 101 -9.42 -0.06 -1.87
N GLY A 102 -9.01 1.00 -1.19
CA GLY A 102 -9.81 1.56 -0.11
C GLY A 102 -9.92 0.56 1.07
N LEU A 103 -10.67 0.80 2.14
CA LEU A 103 -11.61 1.88 2.45
C LEU A 103 -10.94 3.15 2.99
N VAL A 104 -9.81 2.98 3.67
CA VAL A 104 -9.01 4.03 4.29
C VAL A 104 -7.55 3.73 4.01
N TYR A 105 -6.74 4.77 3.96
CA TYR A 105 -5.30 4.59 3.86
C TYR A 105 -4.77 3.87 5.10
N GLU A 106 -3.93 2.86 4.89
CA GLU A 106 -3.22 2.18 5.97
C GLU A 106 -1.85 2.83 6.15
N PHE A 107 -1.55 3.31 7.36
CA PHE A 107 -0.17 3.63 7.71
C PHE A 107 0.65 2.34 7.71
N ASN A 108 1.66 2.29 6.84
CA ASN A 108 2.55 1.14 6.73
C ASN A 108 4.02 1.60 6.79
N PRO A 109 4.66 1.55 7.97
CA PRO A 109 6.06 1.92 8.11
C PRO A 109 6.98 0.99 7.30
N GLY A 110 8.06 1.53 6.75
CA GLY A 110 9.02 0.76 5.96
C GLY A 110 9.84 1.63 5.02
N LEU A 111 9.30 2.80 4.65
CA LEU A 111 9.99 3.88 3.94
C LEU A 111 9.78 5.18 4.73
N THR A 112 10.76 6.07 4.76
CA THR A 112 10.62 7.40 5.39
C THR A 112 11.57 8.39 4.71
N SER A 113 11.53 9.65 5.14
CA SER A 113 12.41 10.71 4.64
C SER A 113 12.71 11.74 5.72
N ASN A 114 13.83 12.45 5.57
CA ASN A 114 14.17 13.67 6.32
C ASN A 114 13.89 14.96 5.53
N GLY A 115 13.14 14.88 4.41
CA GLY A 115 12.90 15.98 3.48
C GLY A 115 13.98 16.15 2.41
N THR A 116 15.10 15.43 2.51
CA THR A 116 16.21 15.45 1.54
C THR A 116 16.41 14.06 0.95
N ASP A 117 16.71 13.09 1.80
CA ASP A 117 16.96 11.69 1.47
C ASP A 117 15.78 10.79 1.83
N TYR A 118 15.67 9.67 1.14
CA TYR A 118 14.82 8.56 1.55
C TYR A 118 15.60 7.54 2.39
N PHE A 119 14.87 6.88 3.27
CA PHE A 119 15.39 5.88 4.18
C PHE A 119 14.49 4.65 4.11
N LEU A 120 15.06 3.50 3.76
CA LEU A 120 14.37 2.21 3.71
C LEU A 120 14.68 1.41 4.97
N LEU A 121 13.64 0.88 5.63
CA LEU A 121 13.80 0.11 6.85
C LEU A 121 14.54 -1.20 6.55
N ASN A 122 15.54 -1.52 7.36
CA ASN A 122 16.36 -2.71 7.18
C ASN A 122 15.56 -3.98 7.51
N THR A 123 15.80 -5.06 6.76
CA THR A 123 15.14 -6.36 6.99
C THR A 123 15.51 -7.03 8.31
N SER A 124 16.59 -6.58 8.95
CA SER A 124 17.00 -7.01 10.30
C SER A 124 16.18 -6.38 11.42
N VAL A 125 15.35 -5.37 11.13
CA VAL A 125 14.56 -4.65 12.13
C VAL A 125 13.22 -5.37 12.35
N ALA A 126 12.97 -5.80 13.57
CA ALA A 126 11.69 -6.37 13.95
C ALA A 126 10.65 -5.26 14.18
N MET A 127 9.55 -5.29 13.42
CA MET A 127 8.47 -4.30 13.52
C MET A 127 7.80 -4.24 14.91
N LYS A 128 7.84 -5.33 15.67
CA LYS A 128 7.36 -5.33 17.06
C LYS A 128 8.21 -4.52 18.02
N SER A 129 9.44 -4.17 17.62
CA SER A 129 10.38 -3.44 18.47
C SER A 129 10.43 -1.94 18.14
N VAL A 130 9.78 -1.50 17.07
CA VAL A 130 9.79 -0.08 16.67
C VAL A 130 8.83 0.74 17.52
N THR A 131 9.15 2.02 17.67
CA THR A 131 8.37 2.99 18.42
C THR A 131 7.99 4.19 17.54
N GLY A 132 6.90 4.87 17.88
CA GLY A 132 6.35 5.97 17.09
C GLY A 132 6.91 7.36 17.42
N SER A 133 8.03 7.46 18.15
CA SER A 133 8.65 8.74 18.51
C SER A 133 9.73 9.12 17.49
N ASN A 134 10.65 10.04 17.83
CA ASN A 134 11.71 10.50 16.92
C ASN A 134 13.08 10.80 17.56
N THR A 135 13.35 10.23 18.73
CA THR A 135 14.54 10.55 19.52
C THR A 135 15.44 9.34 19.75
N LEU A 136 14.84 8.15 19.90
CA LEU A 136 15.51 6.91 20.28
C LEU A 136 15.93 6.08 19.06
N ALA A 137 16.81 5.11 19.27
CA ALA A 137 17.29 4.21 18.21
C ALA A 137 16.19 3.28 17.64
N THR A 138 15.10 3.06 18.37
CA THR A 138 13.96 2.24 17.94
C THR A 138 12.85 3.05 17.29
N ASP A 139 13.01 4.36 17.18
CA ASP A 139 11.98 5.24 16.65
C ASP A 139 11.94 5.19 15.12
N LEU A 140 10.73 5.07 14.55
CA LEU A 140 10.51 5.10 13.10
C LEU A 140 10.94 6.42 12.44
N TRP A 141 11.16 7.46 13.26
CA TRP A 141 11.51 8.79 12.82
C TRP A 141 12.73 9.34 13.55
N GLY A 142 13.27 10.44 13.03
CA GLY A 142 14.40 11.15 13.61
C GLY A 142 15.76 10.55 13.28
N ALA A 143 16.80 11.37 13.36
CA ALA A 143 18.16 11.01 12.92
C ALA A 143 18.72 9.76 13.63
N THR A 144 18.45 9.62 14.94
CA THR A 144 18.88 8.45 15.73
C THR A 144 18.26 7.15 15.23
N GLY A 145 16.94 7.16 14.98
CA GLY A 145 16.22 6.01 14.45
C GLY A 145 16.64 5.67 13.03
N TYR A 146 16.79 6.68 12.17
CA TYR A 146 17.27 6.51 10.80
C TYR A 146 18.66 5.84 10.76
N ALA A 147 19.60 6.33 11.56
CA ALA A 147 20.95 5.76 11.60
C ALA A 147 20.98 4.32 12.14
N ALA A 148 20.07 3.96 13.06
CA ALA A 148 20.05 2.65 13.68
C ALA A 148 19.30 1.58 12.86
N MET A 149 18.22 1.96 12.18
CA MET A 149 17.25 1.01 11.62
C MET A 149 17.09 1.08 10.10
N TYR A 150 17.60 2.12 9.45
CA TYR A 150 17.34 2.35 8.03
C TYR A 150 18.63 2.37 7.20
N THR A 151 18.49 1.99 5.94
CA THR A 151 19.47 2.26 4.89
C THR A 151 19.08 3.58 4.21
N ASN A 152 19.99 4.55 4.18
CA ASN A 152 19.83 5.75 3.34
C ASN A 152 19.97 5.34 1.87
N ILE A 153 18.94 5.60 1.06
CA ILE A 153 18.92 5.26 -0.37
C ILE A 153 19.14 6.48 -1.27
N GLY A 154 19.43 7.64 -0.68
CA GLY A 154 19.73 8.89 -1.35
C GLY A 154 18.51 9.78 -1.61
N THR A 155 18.75 10.86 -2.35
CA THR A 155 17.75 11.88 -2.66
C THR A 155 16.70 11.41 -3.67
N THR A 156 17.05 10.44 -4.51
CA THR A 156 16.21 9.82 -5.53
C THR A 156 16.43 8.31 -5.53
N TYR A 157 15.41 7.53 -5.87
CA TYR A 157 15.57 6.10 -6.14
C TYR A 157 14.49 5.61 -7.10
N GLY A 158 14.90 5.00 -8.21
CA GLY A 158 13.97 4.65 -9.29
C GLY A 158 13.20 5.89 -9.76
N PRO A 159 11.86 5.90 -9.76
CA PRO A 159 11.06 7.07 -10.11
C PRO A 159 10.85 8.04 -8.93
N LEU A 160 11.20 7.67 -7.69
CA LEU A 160 11.05 8.56 -6.54
C LEU A 160 11.95 9.78 -6.72
N TRP A 161 11.32 10.95 -6.65
CA TRP A 161 11.90 12.27 -6.81
C TRP A 161 12.57 12.52 -8.17
N ALA A 162 12.31 11.64 -9.15
CA ALA A 162 12.82 11.75 -10.51
C ALA A 162 11.88 12.57 -11.43
N THR A 163 10.59 12.63 -11.11
CA THR A 163 9.58 13.40 -11.86
C THR A 163 9.55 14.86 -11.39
N GLY A 164 9.48 15.81 -12.34
CA GLY A 164 9.47 17.26 -12.10
C GLY A 164 8.26 17.79 -11.34
N ALA A 165 7.58 18.82 -11.85
CA ALA A 165 6.54 19.55 -11.10
C ALA A 165 5.33 18.68 -10.65
N ASN A 166 5.11 17.51 -11.27
CA ASN A 166 4.06 16.59 -10.88
C ASN A 166 4.68 15.34 -10.24
N ARG A 167 4.54 15.23 -8.91
CA ARG A 167 5.17 14.19 -8.10
C ARG A 167 4.27 12.98 -7.89
N SER A 168 3.61 12.55 -8.94
CA SER A 168 2.75 11.37 -8.90
C SER A 168 2.87 10.59 -10.20
N PHE A 169 2.82 9.26 -10.08
CA PHE A 169 2.91 8.36 -11.22
C PHE A 169 2.13 7.08 -10.95
N ASN A 170 1.61 6.48 -12.01
CA ASN A 170 0.86 5.24 -11.92
C ASN A 170 1.80 4.04 -11.99
N MET A 171 1.52 3.06 -11.14
CA MET A 171 2.25 1.80 -11.10
C MET A 171 1.98 0.97 -12.36
N GLY A 172 3.03 0.42 -12.95
CA GLY A 172 2.93 -0.48 -14.08
C GLY A 172 3.49 0.09 -15.37
N SER A 173 3.95 -0.80 -16.23
CA SER A 173 4.52 -0.53 -17.55
C SER A 173 4.36 -1.78 -18.43
N ALA A 174 4.50 -1.64 -19.75
CA ALA A 174 4.68 -2.79 -20.64
C ALA A 174 6.07 -3.44 -20.47
N THR A 175 7.01 -2.72 -19.84
CA THR A 175 8.34 -3.22 -19.48
C THR A 175 8.35 -3.78 -18.05
N GLN A 176 9.49 -4.29 -17.62
CA GLN A 176 9.68 -4.75 -16.24
C GLN A 176 9.38 -3.63 -15.23
N VAL A 177 8.48 -3.93 -14.30
CA VAL A 177 7.98 -2.97 -13.30
C VAL A 177 8.82 -2.98 -12.03
N LEU A 178 9.14 -4.16 -11.51
CA LEU A 178 9.89 -4.36 -10.27
C LEU A 178 11.25 -5.00 -10.56
N SER A 179 12.25 -4.69 -9.75
CA SER A 179 13.57 -5.33 -9.84
C SER A 179 13.47 -6.84 -9.62
N GLU A 180 14.22 -7.62 -10.40
CA GLU A 180 14.38 -9.07 -10.23
C GLU A 180 15.52 -9.45 -9.28
N ALA A 181 16.19 -8.46 -8.68
CA ALA A 181 17.23 -8.70 -7.71
C ALA A 181 16.71 -9.57 -6.56
N THR A 182 17.53 -10.52 -6.10
CA THR A 182 17.19 -11.44 -5.00
C THR A 182 17.84 -11.04 -3.67
N SER A 183 18.62 -9.95 -3.67
CA SER A 183 19.29 -9.41 -2.49
C SER A 183 19.65 -7.93 -2.69
N GLY A 184 20.08 -7.27 -1.61
CA GLY A 184 20.53 -5.88 -1.64
C GLY A 184 19.40 -4.86 -1.78
N THR A 185 19.79 -3.60 -1.99
CA THR A 185 18.86 -2.46 -1.98
C THR A 185 17.76 -2.57 -3.03
N ALA A 186 18.09 -3.05 -4.24
CA ALA A 186 17.11 -3.18 -5.33
C ALA A 186 16.01 -4.20 -5.01
N TRP A 187 16.37 -5.33 -4.38
CA TRP A 187 15.40 -6.31 -3.90
C TRP A 187 14.52 -5.75 -2.77
N ALA A 188 15.13 -5.09 -1.78
CA ALA A 188 14.41 -4.53 -0.65
C ALA A 188 13.44 -3.42 -1.08
N ILE A 189 13.84 -2.57 -2.03
CA ILE A 189 12.98 -1.52 -2.58
C ILE A 189 11.82 -2.10 -3.41
N ALA A 190 12.07 -3.14 -4.20
CA ALA A 190 10.99 -3.86 -4.89
C ALA A 190 10.00 -4.45 -3.87
N GLY A 191 10.49 -4.97 -2.74
CA GLY A 191 9.66 -5.42 -1.62
C GLY A 191 8.86 -4.30 -0.94
N ALA A 192 9.34 -3.05 -0.98
CA ALA A 192 8.60 -1.87 -0.54
C ALA A 192 7.61 -1.35 -1.61
N GLY A 193 7.51 -2.02 -2.76
CA GLY A 193 6.57 -1.70 -3.83
C GLY A 193 6.92 -0.46 -4.64
N ILE A 194 8.19 -0.06 -4.65
CA ILE A 194 8.66 1.03 -5.52
C ILE A 194 9.14 0.43 -6.85
N PRO A 195 8.62 0.89 -8.00
CA PRO A 195 9.01 0.36 -9.29
C PRO A 195 10.39 0.83 -9.75
N LEU A 196 10.88 0.21 -10.81
CA LEU A 196 11.99 0.73 -11.62
C LEU A 196 11.57 2.07 -12.26
N ALA A 197 12.55 2.90 -12.65
CA ALA A 197 12.26 4.16 -13.32
C ALA A 197 11.45 3.98 -14.63
N THR A 198 11.58 2.84 -15.30
CA THR A 198 10.80 2.45 -16.49
C THR A 198 9.50 1.72 -16.17
N GLY A 199 9.28 1.37 -14.90
CA GLY A 199 8.14 0.61 -14.39
C GLY A 199 6.91 1.47 -14.07
N ILE A 200 6.85 2.67 -14.64
CA ILE A 200 5.77 3.65 -14.43
C ILE A 200 5.00 3.88 -15.73
N GLY A 201 3.80 4.45 -15.62
CA GLY A 201 2.92 4.76 -16.76
C GLY A 201 1.53 4.16 -16.64
N GLY A 202 1.35 3.22 -15.71
CA GLY A 202 0.07 2.59 -15.42
C GLY A 202 -0.20 1.39 -16.33
N THR A 203 -0.59 0.26 -15.72
CA THR A 203 -1.26 -0.82 -16.44
C THR A 203 -2.37 -1.42 -15.58
N ASN A 204 -3.34 -2.03 -16.24
CA ASN A 204 -4.47 -2.70 -15.58
C ASN A 204 -4.02 -3.83 -14.63
N VAL A 205 -2.89 -4.49 -14.91
CA VAL A 205 -2.32 -5.53 -14.04
C VAL A 205 -1.97 -4.97 -12.65
N PHE A 206 -1.70 -3.67 -12.55
CA PHE A 206 -1.38 -2.97 -11.31
C PHE A 206 -2.52 -2.03 -10.83
N GLY A 207 -3.75 -2.21 -11.33
CA GLY A 207 -4.94 -1.56 -10.77
C GLY A 207 -5.18 -0.10 -11.16
N ASN A 208 -4.29 0.51 -11.96
CA ASN A 208 -4.19 1.98 -12.19
C ASN A 208 -3.73 2.77 -10.95
N ASP A 209 -3.21 2.06 -9.96
CA ASP A 209 -2.82 2.58 -8.67
C ASP A 209 -1.75 3.68 -8.78
N THR A 210 -1.92 4.76 -8.00
CA THR A 210 -1.01 5.90 -8.03
C THR A 210 -0.07 5.92 -6.83
N ILE A 211 1.19 6.21 -7.10
CA ILE A 211 2.20 6.56 -6.10
C ILE A 211 2.35 8.08 -6.08
N TYR A 212 2.16 8.69 -4.91
CA TYR A 212 2.30 10.11 -4.65
C TYR A 212 3.55 10.37 -3.85
N ASP A 213 4.49 11.16 -4.37
CA ASP A 213 5.84 11.25 -3.84
C ASP A 213 6.24 12.68 -3.45
N TYR A 214 5.92 13.12 -2.24
CA TYR A 214 6.16 14.51 -1.83
C TYR A 214 7.35 14.67 -0.89
N LYS A 215 7.93 13.56 -0.41
CA LYS A 215 9.14 13.51 0.44
C LYS A 215 9.18 14.58 1.55
N PRO A 216 8.18 14.65 2.44
CA PRO A 216 8.27 15.53 3.61
C PRO A 216 9.30 15.01 4.62
N ASN A 217 9.75 15.87 5.52
CA ASN A 217 10.48 15.41 6.70
C ASN A 217 9.56 14.54 7.58
N GLU A 218 10.12 13.45 8.10
CA GLU A 218 9.42 12.45 8.92
C GLU A 218 8.20 11.86 8.21
N MET A 219 8.39 11.55 6.93
CA MET A 219 7.39 10.96 6.05
C MET A 219 6.78 9.69 6.64
N ALA A 220 5.46 9.56 6.51
CA ALA A 220 4.69 8.42 6.98
C ALA A 220 3.95 7.81 5.77
N PRO A 221 4.39 6.63 5.26
CA PRO A 221 3.77 6.02 4.10
C PRO A 221 2.35 5.53 4.38
N LEU A 222 1.45 5.82 3.44
CA LEU A 222 0.04 5.47 3.50
C LEU A 222 -0.34 4.63 2.28
N SER A 223 -0.75 3.37 2.45
CA SER A 223 -1.07 2.46 1.35
C SER A 223 -2.57 2.28 1.13
N GLY A 224 -2.96 1.79 -0.05
CA GLY A 224 -4.30 1.25 -0.31
C GLY A 224 -5.33 2.25 -0.85
N GLY A 225 -5.17 3.54 -0.57
CA GLY A 225 -6.18 4.54 -0.96
C GLY A 225 -7.32 4.66 0.05
N GLY A 226 -8.11 5.72 -0.07
CA GLY A 226 -9.34 5.95 0.69
C GLY A 226 -10.60 5.76 -0.17
N TRP A 227 -11.75 5.76 0.50
CA TRP A 227 -13.07 5.52 -0.10
C TRP A 227 -13.47 6.49 -1.21
N ASN A 228 -12.75 7.61 -1.38
CA ASN A 228 -13.02 8.64 -2.37
C ASN A 228 -11.93 8.76 -3.45
N ASN A 229 -11.01 7.80 -3.55
CA ASN A 229 -9.88 7.87 -4.46
C ASN A 229 -10.13 7.22 -5.83
N SER A 230 -11.31 6.66 -6.09
CA SER A 230 -11.67 6.05 -7.36
C SER A 230 -10.62 5.02 -7.80
N SER A 231 -10.30 4.95 -9.10
CA SER A 231 -9.39 3.98 -9.69
C SER A 231 -7.90 4.19 -9.39
N VAL A 232 -7.51 5.17 -8.56
CA VAL A 232 -6.10 5.31 -8.16
C VAL A 232 -5.78 4.60 -6.84
N ALA A 233 -6.82 4.10 -6.15
CA ALA A 233 -6.72 3.25 -4.97
C ALA A 233 -6.44 1.79 -5.36
N GLY A 234 -5.75 1.07 -4.48
CA GLY A 234 -5.37 -0.33 -4.73
C GLY A 234 -4.10 -0.76 -3.99
N GLY A 235 -3.72 -2.02 -4.17
CA GLY A 235 -2.60 -2.66 -3.47
C GLY A 235 -1.24 -1.97 -3.71
N TRP A 236 -1.07 -1.31 -4.85
CA TRP A 236 0.12 -0.57 -5.22
C TRP A 236 0.02 0.91 -4.90
N CYS A 237 -1.17 1.44 -4.60
CA CYS A 237 -1.35 2.83 -4.19
C CYS A 237 -0.48 3.13 -2.97
N LEU A 238 0.26 4.23 -3.04
CA LEU A 238 1.19 4.64 -1.98
C LEU A 238 1.27 6.16 -1.93
N ASN A 239 0.81 6.72 -0.82
CA ASN A 239 0.87 8.14 -0.57
C ASN A 239 2.00 8.49 0.40
N LEU A 240 2.98 9.24 -0.12
CA LEU A 240 4.18 9.71 0.57
C LEU A 240 4.15 11.24 0.80
N SER A 241 2.95 11.79 1.02
CA SER A 241 2.74 13.21 1.36
C SER A 241 2.52 13.48 2.84
N GLY A 242 2.06 12.47 3.58
CA GLY A 242 1.89 12.57 5.02
C GLY A 242 3.22 12.52 5.75
N ASN A 243 3.29 13.24 6.86
CA ASN A 243 4.32 13.09 7.88
C ASN A 243 3.71 12.51 9.16
N ARG A 244 4.52 12.19 10.16
CA ARG A 244 4.06 11.54 11.40
C ARG A 244 2.99 12.30 12.19
N SER A 245 2.85 13.62 12.01
CA SER A 245 1.85 14.44 12.71
C SER A 245 0.58 14.64 11.88
N THR A 246 0.55 14.15 10.65
CA THR A 246 -0.62 14.27 9.78
C THR A 246 -1.75 13.40 10.31
N SER A 247 -2.94 13.97 10.44
CA SER A 247 -4.16 13.25 10.83
C SER A 247 -5.26 13.51 9.82
N SER A 248 -6.08 12.49 9.56
CA SER A 248 -7.20 12.55 8.64
C SER A 248 -8.24 11.50 9.03
N SER A 249 -9.50 11.75 8.69
CA SER A 249 -10.57 10.74 8.80
C SER A 249 -10.41 9.57 7.85
N THR A 250 -9.54 9.70 6.83
CA THR A 250 -9.25 8.66 5.84
C THR A 250 -8.04 7.80 6.21
N PHE A 251 -7.47 7.94 7.41
CA PHE A 251 -6.27 7.21 7.82
C PHE A 251 -6.59 6.17 8.88
N GLY A 252 -5.97 5.01 8.76
CA GLY A 252 -6.02 3.91 9.70
C GLY A 252 -4.73 3.11 9.68
N PHE A 253 -4.79 1.90 10.23
CA PHE A 253 -3.70 0.94 10.16
C PHE A 253 -4.23 -0.48 10.34
N ARG A 254 -3.39 -1.45 9.99
CA ARG A 254 -3.65 -2.86 10.21
C ARG A 254 -2.65 -3.41 11.22
N SER A 255 -3.15 -4.26 12.11
CA SER A 255 -2.30 -5.01 13.04
C SER A 255 -1.80 -6.30 12.39
N ALA A 256 -0.51 -6.60 12.58
CA ALA A 256 0.16 -7.80 12.10
C ALA A 256 0.91 -8.50 13.24
N LEU A 257 1.31 -9.75 13.01
CA LEU A 257 2.01 -10.62 13.95
C LEU A 257 2.93 -11.57 13.15
N TYR A 258 4.13 -11.84 13.67
CA TYR A 258 4.98 -12.91 13.19
C TYR A 258 4.52 -14.24 13.78
N LEU A 259 4.47 -15.31 12.98
CA LEU A 259 4.20 -16.67 13.45
C LEU A 259 5.48 -17.33 13.97
#